data_AF-A0A7W1YSD7-F1
#
_entry.id   AF-A0A7W1YSD7-F1
#
_cell.length_a   1.000
_cell.length_b   1.000
_cell.length_c   1.000
_cell.angle_alpha   90.00
_cell.angle_beta   90.00
_cell.angle_gamma   90.00
#
_symmetry.space_group_name_H-M   'P 1'
#
loop_
_entity.id
_entity.type
_entity.pdbx_description
1 polymer ?
#
loop_
_entity_poly.entity_id
_entity_poly.type
_entity_poly.pdbx_seq_one_letter_code
_entity_poly.pdbx_strand_id
1 'polypeptide(L)'
;MSEHVHDSHAGHGHIAPISMYIGIFAILMVGTAITVGIAYIDLGFMNTAVALLIAVTKATFVVLYFMHVRWASRLTWVVIIASVFWLLLMFSIGMTDYMSRGWMGVPGR
;
A
#
# COMPACT_ATOMS: atom_id res chain seq x y z
N MET A 1 -26.47 -34.76 -43.08
CA MET A 1 -26.17 -33.40 -42.63
C MET A 1 -25.77 -33.50 -41.16
N SER A 2 -24.55 -33.95 -40.89
CA SER A 2 -24.04 -34.22 -39.55
C SER A 2 -23.47 -32.94 -38.93
N GLU A 3 -23.91 -32.66 -37.71
CA GLU A 3 -23.39 -31.60 -36.86
C GLU A 3 -21.87 -31.71 -36.74
N HIS A 4 -21.15 -30.74 -37.30
CA HIS A 4 -19.77 -30.45 -36.95
C HIS A 4 -19.77 -29.46 -35.79
N VAL A 5 -19.95 -29.98 -34.57
CA VAL A 5 -19.62 -29.28 -33.34
C VAL A 5 -18.38 -29.94 -32.77
N HIS A 6 -17.22 -29.34 -33.04
CA HIS A 6 -16.01 -29.58 -32.27
C HIS A 6 -15.54 -28.21 -31.78
N ASP A 7 -16.14 -27.78 -30.68
CA ASP A 7 -15.68 -26.66 -29.88
C ASP A 7 -14.31 -27.01 -29.31
N SER A 8 -13.26 -26.44 -29.90
CA SER A 8 -11.88 -26.53 -29.43
C SER A 8 -11.30 -25.12 -29.32
N HIS A 9 -11.85 -24.33 -28.39
CA HIS A 9 -11.21 -23.13 -27.88
C HIS A 9 -10.80 -23.35 -26.42
N ALA A 10 -9.90 -24.32 -26.24
CA ALA A 10 -9.07 -24.40 -25.05
C ALA A 10 -7.97 -23.34 -25.14
N GLY A 11 -7.82 -22.56 -24.06
CA GLY A 11 -6.73 -21.64 -23.85
C GLY A 11 -7.02 -20.22 -24.33
N HIS A 12 -6.98 -19.29 -23.40
CA HIS A 12 -6.40 -17.93 -23.45
C HIS A 12 -7.07 -17.12 -22.34
N GLY A 13 -6.98 -17.63 -21.10
CA GLY A 13 -7.14 -16.78 -19.93
C GLY A 13 -5.97 -15.80 -19.93
N HIS A 14 -6.18 -14.60 -20.46
CA HIS A 14 -5.25 -13.47 -20.31
C HIS A 14 -5.30 -12.98 -18.85
N ILE A 15 -4.88 -13.83 -17.92
CA ILE A 15 -4.40 -13.43 -16.61
C ILE A 15 -3.13 -12.62 -16.84
N ALA A 16 -3.06 -11.43 -16.25
CA ALA A 16 -1.99 -10.47 -16.48
C ALA A 16 -0.60 -11.12 -16.43
N PRO A 17 0.34 -10.69 -17.29
CA PRO A 17 1.59 -11.40 -17.53
C PRO A 17 2.41 -11.52 -16.25
N ILE A 18 2.84 -12.75 -15.93
CA ILE A 18 3.63 -13.08 -14.75
C ILE A 18 4.89 -12.20 -14.64
N SER A 19 5.45 -11.80 -15.78
CA SER A 19 6.60 -10.89 -15.88
C SER A 19 6.36 -9.54 -15.20
N MET A 20 5.13 -9.03 -15.20
CA MET A 20 4.78 -7.79 -14.51
C MET A 20 4.94 -7.95 -13.00
N TYR A 21 4.36 -8.99 -12.38
CA TYR A 21 4.49 -9.17 -10.93
C TYR A 21 5.93 -9.41 -10.49
N ILE A 22 6.73 -10.11 -11.29
CA ILE A 22 8.16 -10.33 -11.00
C ILE A 22 8.91 -8.99 -11.05
N GLY A 23 8.60 -8.13 -12.01
CA GLY A 23 9.16 -6.77 -12.09
C GLY A 23 8.82 -5.92 -10.87
N ILE A 24 7.55 -5.89 -10.43
CA ILE A 24 7.16 -5.17 -9.22
C ILE A 24 7.78 -5.82 -7.97
N PHE A 25 7.87 -7.14 -7.89
CA PHE A 25 8.53 -7.84 -6.80
C PHE A 25 9.98 -7.39 -6.65
N ALA A 26 10.73 -7.27 -7.74
CA ALA A 26 12.08 -6.73 -7.71
C ALA A 26 12.13 -5.28 -7.18
N ILE A 27 11.20 -4.42 -7.61
CA ILE A 27 11.08 -3.05 -7.09
C ILE A 27 10.83 -3.05 -5.57
N LEU A 28 9.95 -3.92 -5.07
CA LEU A 28 9.66 -4.04 -3.64
C LEU A 28 10.86 -4.59 -2.85
N MET A 29 11.63 -5.51 -3.43
CA MET A 29 12.87 -6.02 -2.82
C MET A 29 13.90 -4.90 -2.69
N VAL A 30 14.08 -4.08 -3.72
CA VAL A 30 14.94 -2.89 -3.66
C VAL A 30 14.45 -1.91 -2.60
N GLY A 31 13.15 -1.61 -2.57
CA GLY A 31 12.55 -0.76 -1.54
C GLY A 31 12.80 -1.29 -0.12
N THR A 32 12.75 -2.60 0.08
CA THR A 32 13.02 -3.23 1.37
C THR A 32 14.51 -3.15 1.75
N ALA A 33 15.41 -3.37 0.79
CA ALA A 33 16.85 -3.19 1.01
C ALA A 33 17.20 -1.74 1.40
N ILE A 34 16.55 -0.76 0.77
CA ILE A 34 16.68 0.65 1.12
C ILE A 34 16.19 0.92 2.55
N THR A 35 15.04 0.38 2.95
CA THR A 35 14.53 0.52 4.33
C THR A 35 15.51 -0.05 5.35
N VAL A 36 16.07 -1.24 5.06
CA VAL A 36 17.06 -1.87 5.93
C VAL A 36 18.34 -1.04 5.99
N GLY A 37 18.84 -0.53 4.86
CA GLY A 37 20.01 0.34 4.83
C GLY A 37 19.82 1.63 5.64
N ILE A 38 18.67 2.27 5.51
CA ILE A 38 18.33 3.48 6.27
C ILE A 38 18.20 3.20 7.77
N ALA A 39 17.73 2.01 8.16
CA ALA A 39 17.65 1.63 9.56
C ALA A 39 19.03 1.56 10.26
N TYR A 40 20.12 1.38 9.51
CA TYR A 40 21.48 1.41 10.05
C TYR A 40 22.11 2.81 10.09
N ILE A 41 21.47 3.81 9.46
CA ILE A 41 21.95 5.19 9.45
C ILE A 41 21.15 5.97 10.49
N ASP A 42 21.85 6.52 11.49
CA ASP A 42 21.20 7.32 12.50
C ASP A 42 20.92 8.74 11.98
N LEU A 43 19.70 8.93 11.48
CA LEU A 43 19.18 10.21 10.99
C LEU A 43 18.56 11.06 12.13
N GLY A 44 18.69 10.62 13.39
CA GLY A 44 18.08 11.27 14.55
C GLY A 44 16.55 11.38 14.42
N PHE A 45 15.99 12.56 14.70
CA PHE A 45 14.54 12.81 14.66
C PHE A 45 13.90 12.53 13.29
N MET A 46 14.65 12.66 12.19
CA MET A 46 14.12 12.46 10.84
C MET A 46 13.99 10.98 10.45
N ASN A 47 14.54 10.04 11.22
CA ASN A 47 14.50 8.62 10.90
C ASN A 47 13.07 8.11 10.72
N THR A 48 12.18 8.44 11.66
CA THR A 48 10.77 8.03 11.61
C THR A 48 10.04 8.60 10.39
N ALA A 49 10.29 9.86 10.05
CA ALA A 49 9.66 10.50 8.88
C ALA A 49 10.12 9.85 7.57
N VAL A 50 11.42 9.60 7.43
CA VAL A 50 11.99 8.94 6.25
C VAL A 50 11.52 7.48 6.14
N ALA A 51 11.52 6.74 7.25
CA ALA A 51 11.04 5.37 7.30
C ALA A 51 9.55 5.28 6.90
N LEU A 52 8.70 6.19 7.39
CA LEU A 52 7.29 6.28 7.01
C LEU A 52 7.11 6.61 5.53
N LEU A 53 7.88 7.55 4.97
CA LEU A 53 7.80 7.91 3.56
C LEU A 53 8.09 6.70 2.65
N ILE A 54 9.12 5.92 2.99
CA ILE A 54 9.49 4.72 2.24
C ILE A 54 8.42 3.63 2.41
N ALA A 55 7.92 3.46 3.63
CA ALA A 55 6.85 2.51 3.92
C ALA A 55 5.58 2.81 3.12
N VAL A 56 5.14 4.08 3.07
CA VAL A 56 3.97 4.51 2.28
C VAL A 56 4.20 4.28 0.79
N THR A 57 5.38 4.66 0.28
CA THR A 57 5.73 4.43 -1.13
C THR A 57 5.64 2.95 -1.49
N LYS A 58 6.25 2.07 -0.68
CA LYS A 58 6.17 0.62 -0.84
C LYS A 58 4.72 0.12 -0.82
N ALA A 59 3.92 0.60 0.14
CA ALA A 59 2.51 0.22 0.26
C ALA A 59 1.70 0.62 -0.98
N THR A 60 1.95 1.80 -1.57
CA THR A 60 1.31 2.23 -2.82
C THR A 60 1.59 1.28 -3.98
N PHE A 61 2.84 0.83 -4.15
CA PHE A 61 3.17 -0.18 -5.17
C PHE A 61 2.44 -1.50 -4.94
N VAL A 62 2.35 -1.96 -3.69
CA VAL A 62 1.61 -3.19 -3.35
C VAL A 62 0.13 -3.06 -3.71
N VAL A 63 -0.52 -1.96 -3.32
CA VAL A 63 -1.95 -1.73 -3.58
C VAL A 63 -2.23 -1.61 -5.08
N LEU A 64 -1.42 -0.85 -5.82
CA LEU A 64 -1.67 -0.63 -7.25
C LEU A 64 -1.51 -1.91 -8.08
N TYR A 65 -0.48 -2.71 -7.80
CA TYR A 65 -0.06 -3.82 -8.66
C TYR A 65 -0.43 -5.20 -8.11
N PHE A 66 -0.17 -5.50 -6.84
CA PHE A 66 -0.49 -6.82 -6.26
C PHE A 66 -1.99 -6.96 -5.97
N MET A 67 -2.63 -5.90 -5.47
CA MET A 67 -4.08 -5.91 -5.25
C MET A 67 -4.89 -5.61 -6.52
N HIS A 68 -4.25 -5.52 -7.69
CA HIS A 68 -4.91 -5.28 -8.98
C HIS A 68 -5.79 -4.03 -9.04
N VAL A 69 -5.58 -3.06 -8.14
CA VAL A 69 -6.43 -1.87 -8.04
C VAL A 69 -6.38 -1.06 -9.34
N ARG A 70 -5.27 -1.09 -10.08
CA ARG A 70 -5.15 -0.42 -11.38
C ARG A 70 -6.16 -0.92 -12.42
N TRP A 71 -6.63 -2.16 -12.33
CA TRP A 71 -7.63 -2.76 -13.23
C TRP A 71 -8.99 -2.95 -12.56
N ALA A 72 -9.11 -2.58 -11.29
CA ALA A 72 -10.34 -2.71 -10.53
C ALA A 72 -11.40 -1.70 -10.95
N SER A 73 -12.65 -1.98 -10.57
CA SER A 73 -13.79 -1.10 -10.84
C SER A 73 -13.65 0.27 -10.17
N ARG A 74 -14.37 1.28 -10.69
CA ARG A 74 -14.40 2.62 -10.08
C ARG A 74 -14.90 2.61 -8.63
N LEU A 75 -15.77 1.66 -8.28
CA LEU A 75 -16.25 1.49 -6.91
C LEU A 75 -15.10 1.13 -5.95
N THR A 76 -14.20 0.23 -6.37
CA THR A 76 -13.03 -0.16 -5.58
C THR A 76 -12.11 1.04 -5.30
N TRP A 77 -11.91 1.91 -6.29
CA TRP A 77 -11.14 3.14 -6.13
C TRP A 77 -11.76 4.10 -5.11
N VAL A 78 -13.09 4.28 -5.14
CA VAL A 78 -13.80 5.12 -4.16
C VAL A 78 -13.62 4.59 -2.74
N VAL A 79 -13.75 3.27 -2.55
CA VAL A 79 -13.58 2.63 -1.23
C VAL A 79 -12.16 2.80 -0.71
N ILE A 80 -11.14 2.65 -1.56
CA ILE A 80 -9.73 2.83 -1.17
C ILE A 80 -9.45 4.28 -0.79
N ILE A 81 -9.96 5.24 -1.56
CA ILE A 81 -9.78 6.65 -1.23
C ILE A 81 -10.50 6.97 0.09
N ALA A 82 -11.72 6.46 0.28
CA ALA A 82 -12.48 6.65 1.51
C ALA A 82 -11.76 6.03 2.73
N SER A 83 -11.16 4.85 2.59
CA SER A 83 -10.43 4.20 3.69
C SER A 83 -9.14 4.93 4.04
N VAL A 84 -8.37 5.40 3.05
CA VAL A 84 -7.18 6.22 3.29
C VAL A 84 -7.56 7.56 3.92
N PHE A 85 -8.62 8.22 3.43
CA PHE A 85 -9.15 9.43 4.03
C PHE A 85 -9.54 9.22 5.50
N TRP A 86 -10.27 8.13 5.78
CA TRP A 86 -10.68 7.78 7.13
C TRP A 86 -9.48 7.50 8.06
N LEU A 87 -8.47 6.79 7.56
CA LEU A 87 -7.22 6.54 8.28
C LEU A 87 -6.50 7.85 8.64
N LEU A 88 -6.38 8.78 7.69
CA LEU A 88 -5.75 10.08 7.92
C LEU A 88 -6.51 10.91 8.97
N LEU A 89 -7.85 10.84 8.97
CA LEU A 89 -8.68 11.49 9.98
C LEU A 89 -8.42 10.89 11.37
N MET A 90 -8.40 9.56 11.49
CA MET A 90 -8.08 8.88 12.75
C MET A 90 -6.68 9.23 13.26
N PHE A 91 -5.67 9.25 12.38
CA PHE A 91 -4.31 9.62 12.74
C PHE A 91 -4.22 11.08 13.22
N SER A 92 -4.89 12.00 12.52
CA SER A 92 -4.86 13.42 12.86
C SER A 92 -5.50 13.69 14.22
N ILE A 93 -6.66 13.10 14.48
CA ILE A 93 -7.35 13.24 15.77
C ILE A 93 -6.56 12.54 16.88
N GLY A 94 -6.04 11.34 16.64
CA GLY A 94 -5.22 10.61 17.61
C GLY A 94 -3.96 11.40 18.01
N MET A 95 -3.23 11.96 17.05
CA MET A 95 -2.08 12.81 17.34
C MET A 95 -2.48 14.07 18.13
N THR A 96 -3.62 14.68 17.81
CA THR A 96 -4.16 15.83 18.55
C THR A 96 -4.50 15.46 19.99
N ASP A 97 -5.06 14.27 20.22
CA ASP A 97 -5.34 13.74 21.55
C ASP A 97 -4.04 13.51 22.34
N TYR A 98 -3.03 12.87 21.73
CA TYR A 98 -1.72 12.67 22.36
C TYR A 98 -1.05 13.99 22.76
N MET A 99 -1.12 15.01 21.90
CA MET A 99 -0.54 16.33 22.20
C MET A 99 -1.31 17.06 23.31
N SER A 100 -2.64 16.94 23.35
CA SER A 100 -3.46 17.65 24.34
C SER A 100 -3.45 17.01 25.74
N ARG A 101 -3.12 15.71 25.86
CA ARG A 101 -2.96 15.03 27.16
C ARG A 101 -1.85 15.62 28.04
N GLY A 102 -0.80 16.17 27.44
CA GLY A 102 0.25 16.89 28.18
C GLY A 102 -0.17 18.26 28.72
N TRP A 103 -1.30 18.80 28.23
CA TRP A 103 -1.81 20.12 28.61
C TRP A 103 -2.71 20.04 29.85
N MET A 104 -3.42 18.93 30.05
CA MET A 104 -4.14 18.68 31.30
C MET A 104 -3.16 18.21 32.37
N GLY A 105 -2.45 19.16 32.98
CA GLY A 105 -1.68 18.93 34.18
C GLY A 105 -2.56 18.30 35.27
N VAL A 106 -2.08 17.25 35.91
CA VAL A 106 -2.79 16.56 37.00
C VAL A 106 -3.10 17.58 38.11
N PRO A 107 -4.37 17.91 38.41
CA PRO A 107 -4.69 18.72 39.57
C PRO A 107 -4.49 17.84 40.80
N GLY A 108 -3.34 17.95 41.47
CA GLY A 108 -3.09 17.16 42.68
C GLY A 108 -1.64 16.93 43.11
N ARG A 109 -0.64 17.62 42.54
CA ARG A 109 0.68 17.85 43.16
C ARG A 109 1.19 19.23 42.79
#